data_AF-A0A497GLH0-F1
#
_entry.id   AF-A0A497GLH0-F1
#
_cell.length_a   1.000
_cell.length_b   1.000
_cell.length_c   1.000
_cell.angle_alpha   90.00
_cell.angle_beta   90.00
_cell.angle_gamma   90.00
#
_symmetry.space_group_name_H-M   'P 1'
#
loop_
_entity.id
_entity.type
_entity.pdbx_description
1 polymer ?
#
loop_
_entity_poly.entity_id
_entity_poly.type
_entity_poly.pdbx_seq_one_letter_code
_entity_poly.pdbx_strand_id
1 'polypeptide(L)'
;MEYSSLINNLKEYFTSRGFQILVKGEIQLPEEFFEYIDLLFRDARNIVAIKLIPDLISKDQLTEVLTKAAVLREYIDKVYVAISAKYKALVNGRLFTSSGIGLILVSEDGEINEVIPPRPSPRRTKEIIHTEIVNEIKALRDEILRLKRQYSDLARKVEELKELAKEVEELRGRVSELSASLERREVISLGGVSVREKEEATVSIPNKEELPSYLRDNPWLQVLSRRGKER
;
A
#
# COMPACT_ATOMS: atom_id res chain seq x y z
N MET A 1 -4.32 57.26 -3.38
CA MET A 1 -3.92 56.27 -2.35
C MET A 1 -2.74 55.48 -2.89
N GLU A 2 -1.74 55.16 -2.07
CA GLU A 2 -0.59 54.40 -2.55
C GLU A 2 -0.98 52.93 -2.84
N TYR A 3 -0.49 52.42 -3.97
CA TYR A 3 -0.72 51.03 -4.42
C TYR A 3 -0.32 49.98 -3.38
N SER A 4 0.74 50.27 -2.61
CA SER A 4 1.25 49.46 -1.49
C SER A 4 0.22 49.29 -0.36
N SER A 5 -0.47 50.38 0.01
CA SER A 5 -1.48 50.37 1.07
C SER A 5 -2.72 49.54 0.66
N LEU A 6 -3.17 49.68 -0.59
CA LEU A 6 -4.29 48.90 -1.14
C LEU A 6 -4.01 47.39 -1.12
N ILE A 7 -2.78 46.99 -1.48
CA ILE A 7 -2.35 45.59 -1.44
C ILE A 7 -2.37 45.05 -0.01
N ASN A 8 -1.90 45.82 0.97
CA ASN A 8 -1.89 45.38 2.36
C ASN A 8 -3.30 45.24 2.93
N ASN A 9 -4.20 46.18 2.63
CA ASN A 9 -5.61 46.08 3.04
C ASN A 9 -6.25 44.82 2.46
N LEU A 10 -6.01 44.53 1.17
CA LEU A 10 -6.52 43.31 0.54
C LEU A 10 -5.95 42.05 1.20
N LYS A 11 -4.65 42.02 1.50
CA LYS A 11 -4.04 40.90 2.25
C LYS A 11 -4.71 40.69 3.60
N GLU A 12 -4.87 41.74 4.40
CA GLU A 12 -5.51 41.66 5.72
C GLU A 12 -6.97 41.20 5.63
N TYR A 13 -7.73 41.70 4.66
CA TYR A 13 -9.12 41.29 4.43
C TYR A 13 -9.25 39.80 4.06
N PHE A 14 -8.39 39.28 3.20
CA PHE A 14 -8.43 37.87 2.83
C PHE A 14 -7.87 36.97 3.93
N THR A 15 -6.77 37.37 4.59
CA THR A 15 -6.17 36.60 5.69
C THR A 15 -7.10 36.53 6.91
N SER A 16 -7.80 37.61 7.27
CA SER A 16 -8.79 37.60 8.35
C SER A 16 -9.97 36.66 8.09
N ARG A 17 -10.24 36.32 6.82
CA ARG A 17 -11.25 35.34 6.39
C ARG A 17 -10.69 33.92 6.23
N GLY A 18 -9.43 33.68 6.61
CA GLY A 18 -8.80 32.35 6.59
C GLY A 18 -8.11 31.98 5.28
N PHE A 19 -7.91 32.92 4.37
CA PHE A 19 -7.19 32.66 3.12
C PHE A 19 -5.67 32.68 3.37
N GLN A 20 -4.95 31.73 2.78
CA GLN A 20 -3.49 31.67 2.84
C GLN A 20 -2.89 32.37 1.62
N ILE A 21 -1.86 33.19 1.81
CA ILE A 21 -1.17 33.85 0.69
C ILE A 21 -0.35 32.79 -0.06
N LEU A 22 -0.47 32.77 -1.39
CA LEU A 22 0.33 31.92 -2.27
C LEU A 22 1.40 32.74 -2.99
N VAL A 23 2.55 32.11 -3.23
CA VAL A 23 3.62 32.67 -4.06
C VAL A 23 3.45 32.19 -5.50
N LYS A 24 3.83 33.02 -6.48
CA LYS A 24 3.67 32.74 -7.92
C LYS A 24 4.29 31.40 -8.36
N GLY A 25 5.35 30.93 -7.70
CA GLY A 25 5.99 29.63 -8.01
C GLY A 25 5.21 28.38 -7.61
N GLU A 26 4.09 28.51 -6.88
CA GLU A 26 3.29 27.36 -6.43
C GLU A 26 2.16 26.98 -7.40
N ILE A 27 2.02 27.70 -8.52
CA ILE A 27 0.91 27.55 -9.48
C ILE A 27 1.47 27.38 -10.89
N GLN A 28 0.87 26.47 -11.67
CA GLN A 28 1.19 26.29 -13.08
C GLN A 28 0.38 27.30 -13.92
N LEU A 29 0.96 28.48 -14.15
CA LEU A 29 0.40 29.51 -15.01
C LEU A 29 1.42 29.88 -16.10
N PRO A 30 0.99 30.17 -17.33
CA PRO A 30 1.86 30.77 -18.33
C PRO A 30 2.43 32.11 -17.83
N GLU A 31 3.67 32.42 -18.18
CA GLU A 31 4.39 33.58 -17.62
C GLU A 31 3.68 34.92 -17.85
N GLU A 32 3.05 35.07 -19.01
CA GLU A 32 2.28 36.24 -19.43
C GLU A 32 1.14 36.61 -18.44
N PHE A 33 0.61 35.61 -17.73
CA PHE A 33 -0.47 35.80 -16.78
C PHE A 33 0.01 36.18 -15.38
N PHE A 34 1.28 35.93 -15.04
CA PHE A 34 1.83 36.34 -13.74
C PHE A 34 1.94 37.85 -13.61
N GLU A 35 2.20 38.57 -14.70
CA GLU A 35 2.20 40.05 -14.70
C GLU A 35 0.81 40.63 -14.46
N TYR A 36 -0.21 39.88 -14.86
CA TYR A 36 -1.59 40.28 -14.67
C TYR A 36 -2.09 39.99 -13.25
N ILE A 37 -1.39 39.22 -12.44
CA ILE A 37 -1.85 38.87 -11.09
C ILE A 37 -1.07 39.63 -10.03
N ASP A 38 -1.80 40.41 -9.23
CA ASP A 38 -1.22 41.22 -8.15
C ASP A 38 -1.19 40.44 -6.84
N LEU A 39 -2.24 39.65 -6.56
CA LEU A 39 -2.33 38.80 -5.37
C LEU A 39 -2.89 37.42 -5.68
N LEU A 40 -2.37 36.43 -4.97
CA LEU A 40 -2.79 35.03 -5.02
C LEU A 40 -3.07 34.52 -3.61
N PHE A 41 -4.19 33.82 -3.48
CA PHE A 41 -4.61 33.21 -2.23
C PHE A 41 -5.08 31.78 -2.43
N ARG A 42 -4.95 30.98 -1.37
CA ARG A 42 -5.52 29.65 -1.23
C ARG A 42 -6.66 29.69 -0.21
N ASP A 43 -7.83 29.28 -0.66
CA ASP A 43 -9.04 29.09 0.13
C ASP A 43 -9.35 27.57 0.16
N ALA A 44 -8.80 26.88 1.16
CA ALA A 44 -8.76 25.42 1.21
C ALA A 44 -8.13 24.78 -0.06
N ARG A 45 -8.96 24.21 -0.95
CA ARG A 45 -8.53 23.63 -2.23
C ARG A 45 -8.62 24.62 -3.40
N ASN A 46 -8.96 25.87 -3.10
CA ASN A 46 -9.31 26.86 -4.10
C ASN A 46 -8.17 27.84 -4.31
N ILE A 47 -7.77 28.08 -5.56
CA ILE A 47 -6.87 29.16 -5.93
C ILE A 47 -7.71 30.39 -6.28
N VAL A 48 -7.37 31.51 -5.66
CA VAL A 48 -8.04 32.80 -5.83
C VAL A 48 -7.01 33.80 -6.31
N ALA A 49 -7.25 34.42 -7.47
CA ALA A 49 -6.40 35.49 -7.99
C ALA A 49 -7.13 36.82 -7.95
N ILE A 50 -6.37 37.89 -7.67
CA ILE A 50 -6.86 39.25 -7.61
C ILE A 50 -6.00 40.14 -8.51
N LYS A 51 -6.67 40.85 -9.42
CA LYS A 51 -6.11 42.00 -10.14
C LYS A 51 -6.53 43.28 -9.44
N LEU A 52 -5.58 44.12 -9.05
CA LEU A 52 -5.83 45.45 -8.49
C LEU A 52 -5.69 46.52 -9.59
N ILE A 53 -6.70 47.37 -9.68
CA ILE A 53 -6.72 48.52 -10.59
C ILE A 53 -6.99 49.77 -9.75
N PRO A 54 -5.93 50.49 -9.35
CA PRO A 54 -6.07 51.66 -8.49
C PRO A 54 -6.83 52.80 -9.19
N ASP A 55 -6.46 53.07 -10.45
CA ASP A 55 -7.05 54.12 -11.28
C ASP A 55 -7.61 53.53 -12.57
N LEU A 56 -8.89 53.80 -12.84
CA LEU A 56 -9.57 53.40 -14.07
C LEU A 56 -9.74 54.61 -14.96
N ILE A 57 -9.12 54.59 -16.14
CA ILE A 57 -9.12 55.74 -17.07
C ILE A 57 -10.34 55.67 -18.00
N SER A 58 -10.74 54.47 -18.44
CA SER A 58 -11.87 54.30 -19.37
C SER A 58 -12.61 52.97 -19.19
N LYS A 59 -13.81 52.88 -19.80
CA LYS A 59 -14.58 51.63 -19.89
C LYS A 59 -13.88 50.57 -20.73
N ASP A 60 -13.11 50.98 -21.74
CA ASP A 60 -12.40 50.05 -22.63
C ASP A 60 -11.25 49.34 -21.91
N GLN A 61 -10.56 50.04 -21.00
CA GLN A 61 -9.57 49.38 -20.13
C GLN A 61 -10.22 48.33 -19.24
N LEU A 62 -11.43 48.60 -18.72
CA LEU A 62 -12.16 47.65 -17.91
C LEU A 62 -12.55 46.41 -18.71
N THR A 63 -12.98 46.56 -19.96
CA THR A 63 -13.34 45.42 -20.82
C THR A 63 -12.10 44.61 -21.22
N GLU A 64 -10.96 45.25 -21.48
CA GLU A 64 -9.69 44.55 -21.73
C GLU A 64 -9.28 43.72 -20.51
N VAL A 65 -9.34 44.33 -19.32
CA VAL A 65 -9.09 43.65 -18.04
C VAL A 65 -10.03 42.46 -17.89
N LEU A 66 -11.33 42.65 -18.07
CA LEU A 66 -12.31 41.56 -17.95
C LEU A 66 -12.04 40.43 -18.95
N THR A 67 -11.55 40.74 -20.15
CA THR A 67 -11.19 39.73 -21.16
C THR A 67 -10.00 38.90 -20.71
N LYS A 68 -8.92 39.53 -20.23
CA LYS A 68 -7.75 38.81 -19.69
C LYS A 68 -8.11 38.01 -18.44
N ALA A 69 -8.90 38.59 -17.54
CA ALA A 69 -9.42 37.92 -16.35
C ALA A 69 -10.33 36.73 -16.69
N ALA A 70 -11.09 36.79 -17.78
CA ALA A 70 -11.89 35.66 -18.25
C ALA A 70 -11.01 34.50 -18.72
N VAL A 71 -9.91 34.78 -19.44
CA VAL A 71 -8.93 33.74 -19.84
C VAL A 71 -8.26 33.13 -18.62
N LEU A 72 -7.92 33.93 -17.60
CA LEU A 72 -7.35 33.43 -16.34
C LEU A 72 -8.24 32.43 -15.60
N ARG A 73 -9.55 32.46 -15.80
CA ARG A 73 -10.46 31.46 -15.23
C ARG A 73 -10.21 30.06 -15.80
N GLU A 74 -9.49 29.92 -16.92
CA GLU A 74 -9.02 28.62 -17.42
C GLU A 74 -7.85 28.04 -16.58
N TYR A 75 -7.29 28.79 -15.64
CA TYR A 75 -6.15 28.34 -14.83
C TYR A 75 -6.40 28.51 -13.33
N ILE A 76 -7.31 29.40 -12.95
CA ILE A 76 -7.59 29.76 -11.57
C ILE A 76 -9.07 29.60 -11.28
N ASP A 77 -9.39 29.15 -10.06
CA ASP A 77 -10.76 28.82 -9.70
C ASP A 77 -11.66 30.03 -9.48
N LYS A 78 -11.13 31.07 -8.84
CA LYS A 78 -11.86 32.30 -8.53
C LYS A 78 -10.98 33.49 -8.93
N VAL A 79 -11.51 34.38 -9.76
CA VAL A 79 -10.81 35.59 -10.18
C VAL A 79 -11.58 36.80 -9.72
N TYR A 80 -10.91 37.71 -9.01
CA TYR A 80 -11.43 39.00 -8.59
C TYR A 80 -10.71 40.13 -9.32
N VAL A 81 -11.46 41.19 -9.59
CA VAL A 81 -10.89 42.49 -9.93
C VAL A 81 -11.26 43.46 -8.81
N ALA A 82 -10.24 44.05 -8.20
CA ALA A 82 -10.37 45.09 -7.20
C ALA A 82 -10.21 46.45 -7.86
N ILE A 83 -11.20 47.33 -7.69
CA ILE A 83 -11.16 48.69 -8.21
C ILE A 83 -11.45 49.69 -7.09
N SER A 84 -11.02 50.94 -7.26
CA SER A 84 -11.43 52.02 -6.37
C SER A 84 -12.95 52.27 -6.44
N ALA A 85 -13.58 52.48 -5.27
CA ALA A 85 -15.01 52.75 -5.15
C ALA A 85 -15.45 54.01 -5.94
N LYS A 86 -14.53 54.93 -6.24
CA LYS A 86 -14.75 56.11 -7.10
C LYS A 86 -15.27 55.75 -8.49
N TYR A 87 -14.83 54.61 -9.02
CA TYR A 87 -15.16 54.18 -10.38
C TYR A 87 -16.38 53.27 -10.44
N LYS A 88 -17.13 53.11 -9.35
CA LYS A 88 -18.35 52.30 -9.31
C LYS A 88 -19.34 52.64 -10.42
N ALA A 89 -19.47 53.92 -10.79
CA ALA A 89 -20.35 54.38 -11.85
C ALA A 89 -19.93 53.90 -13.26
N LEU A 90 -18.66 53.55 -13.46
CA LEU A 90 -18.14 53.05 -14.73
C LEU A 90 -18.32 51.52 -14.87
N VAL A 91 -18.64 50.83 -13.77
CA VAL A 91 -18.77 49.38 -13.75
C VAL A 91 -20.15 48.93 -14.21
N ASN A 92 -20.16 48.05 -15.20
CA ASN A 92 -21.36 47.31 -15.56
C ASN A 92 -21.38 45.95 -14.86
N GLY A 93 -22.17 45.82 -13.79
CA GLY A 93 -22.28 44.58 -13.02
C GLY A 93 -22.74 43.35 -13.83
N ARG A 94 -23.43 43.57 -14.96
CA ARG A 94 -23.81 42.48 -15.86
C ARG A 94 -22.58 41.84 -16.52
N LEU A 95 -21.57 42.63 -16.91
CA LEU A 95 -20.34 42.13 -17.54
C LEU A 95 -19.55 41.24 -16.58
N PHE A 96 -19.44 41.64 -15.31
CA PHE A 96 -18.78 40.84 -14.28
C PHE A 96 -19.51 39.52 -14.03
N THR A 97 -20.84 39.58 -13.92
CA THR A 97 -21.67 38.40 -13.68
C THR A 97 -21.63 37.42 -14.87
N SER A 98 -21.70 37.93 -16.10
CA SER A 98 -21.62 37.10 -17.32
C SER A 98 -20.24 36.47 -17.49
N SER A 99 -19.18 37.22 -17.20
CA SER A 99 -17.80 36.73 -17.27
C SER A 99 -17.42 35.86 -16.08
N GLY A 100 -18.28 35.78 -15.05
CA GLY A 100 -18.04 35.00 -13.83
C GLY A 100 -16.90 35.54 -12.96
N ILE A 101 -16.55 36.81 -13.12
CA ILE A 101 -15.45 37.50 -12.42
C ILE A 101 -16.02 38.25 -11.22
N GLY A 102 -15.35 38.15 -10.09
CA GLY A 102 -15.72 38.86 -8.87
C GLY A 102 -15.29 40.33 -8.90
N LEU A 103 -16.06 41.19 -8.24
CA LEU A 103 -15.77 42.62 -8.11
C LEU A 103 -15.60 42.98 -6.64
N ILE A 104 -14.47 43.60 -6.35
CA ILE A 104 -14.17 44.19 -5.05
C ILE A 104 -14.04 45.70 -5.24
N LEU A 105 -14.76 46.47 -4.44
CA LEU A 105 -14.60 47.91 -4.35
C LEU A 105 -13.76 48.25 -3.12
N VAL A 106 -12.74 49.07 -3.32
CA VAL A 106 -11.90 49.58 -2.23
C VAL A 106 -12.17 51.07 -2.06
N SER A 107 -12.63 51.47 -0.87
CA SER A 107 -12.89 52.87 -0.51
C SER A 107 -11.59 53.64 -0.27
N GLU A 108 -11.66 54.98 -0.22
CA GLU A 108 -10.49 55.82 0.11
C GLU A 108 -9.97 55.60 1.53
N ASP A 109 -10.83 55.14 2.44
CA ASP A 109 -10.47 54.84 3.83
C ASP A 109 -9.89 53.43 4.00
N GLY A 110 -9.72 52.68 2.90
CA GLY A 110 -9.20 51.32 2.91
C GLY A 110 -10.24 50.24 3.17
N GLU A 111 -11.51 50.59 3.32
CA GLU A 111 -12.60 49.61 3.44
C GLU A 111 -12.75 48.78 2.16
N ILE A 112 -12.89 47.46 2.34
CA ILE A 112 -13.00 46.50 1.25
C ILE A 112 -14.42 45.94 1.22
N ASN A 113 -15.11 46.19 0.12
CA ASN A 113 -16.48 45.76 -0.11
C ASN A 113 -16.54 44.83 -1.33
N GLU A 114 -16.84 43.55 -1.09
CA GLU A 114 -17.14 42.61 -2.15
C GLU A 114 -18.56 42.87 -2.68
N VAL A 115 -18.66 43.35 -3.91
CA VAL A 115 -19.95 43.74 -4.52
C VAL A 115 -20.51 42.63 -5.41
N ILE A 116 -19.64 41.88 -6.08
CA ILE A 116 -20.03 40.76 -6.93
C ILE A 116 -19.13 39.57 -6.59
N PRO A 117 -19.69 38.43 -6.15
CA PRO A 117 -18.89 37.23 -5.92
C PRO A 117 -18.50 36.56 -7.25
N PRO A 118 -17.31 35.96 -7.35
CA PRO A 118 -16.85 35.26 -8.54
C PRO A 118 -17.59 33.94 -8.70
N ARG A 119 -17.80 33.53 -9.94
CA ARG A 119 -18.31 32.19 -10.24
C ARG A 119 -17.13 31.22 -10.33
N PRO A 120 -17.15 30.11 -9.57
CA PRO A 120 -16.12 29.10 -9.64
C PRO A 120 -15.86 28.68 -11.10
N SER A 121 -14.59 28.54 -11.45
CA SER A 121 -14.21 28.06 -12.78
C SER A 121 -14.71 26.63 -13.02
N PRO A 122 -15.21 26.33 -14.23
CA PRO A 122 -15.63 24.98 -14.59
C PRO A 122 -14.47 23.98 -14.68
N ARG A 123 -13.20 24.44 -14.74
CA ARG A 123 -12.04 23.55 -14.94
C ARG A 123 -11.66 22.67 -13.76
N ARG A 124 -12.15 22.97 -12.55
CA ARG A 124 -11.89 22.11 -11.37
C ARG A 124 -12.18 20.64 -11.58
N THR A 125 -13.16 20.33 -12.42
CA THR A 125 -13.52 18.95 -12.68
C THR A 125 -12.44 18.20 -13.46
N LYS A 126 -11.41 18.84 -14.04
CA LYS A 126 -10.38 18.15 -14.83
C LYS A 126 -9.06 17.93 -14.08
N GLU A 127 -8.52 18.94 -13.38
CA GLU A 127 -7.17 18.83 -12.78
C GLU A 127 -7.13 18.11 -11.41
N ILE A 128 -8.17 18.26 -10.59
CA ILE A 128 -8.27 17.52 -9.30
C ILE A 128 -8.36 16.02 -9.60
N ILE A 129 -9.15 15.65 -10.61
CA ILE A 129 -9.26 14.29 -11.09
C ILE A 129 -7.91 13.79 -11.61
N HIS A 130 -7.17 14.60 -12.39
CA HIS A 130 -5.89 14.16 -12.94
C HIS A 130 -4.81 13.89 -11.88
N THR A 131 -4.68 14.73 -10.86
CA THR A 131 -3.63 14.55 -9.85
C THR A 131 -3.93 13.41 -8.88
N GLU A 132 -5.18 13.25 -8.45
CA GLU A 132 -5.62 12.11 -7.62
C GLU A 132 -5.52 10.80 -8.42
N ILE A 133 -6.02 10.75 -9.66
CA ILE A 133 -5.90 9.56 -10.51
C ILE A 133 -4.44 9.21 -10.80
N VAL A 134 -3.57 10.19 -11.06
CA VAL A 134 -2.15 9.92 -11.32
C VAL A 134 -1.46 9.32 -10.09
N ASN A 135 -1.79 9.81 -8.89
CA ASN A 135 -1.26 9.26 -7.64
C ASN A 135 -1.81 7.86 -7.36
N GLU A 136 -3.10 7.64 -7.61
CA GLU A 136 -3.75 6.33 -7.45
C GLU A 136 -3.21 5.30 -8.44
N ILE A 137 -2.98 5.69 -9.70
CA ILE A 137 -2.33 4.85 -10.72
C ILE A 137 -0.90 4.48 -10.29
N LYS A 138 -0.14 5.41 -9.71
CA LYS A 138 1.21 5.11 -9.19
C LYS A 138 1.15 4.11 -8.04
N ALA A 139 0.24 4.31 -7.07
CA ALA A 139 0.05 3.41 -5.95
C ALA A 139 -0.35 1.99 -6.41
N LEU A 140 -1.31 1.89 -7.33
CA LEU A 140 -1.73 0.62 -7.92
C LEU A 140 -0.59 -0.07 -8.68
N ARG A 141 0.23 0.70 -9.41
CA ARG A 141 1.40 0.17 -10.11
C ARG A 141 2.42 -0.43 -9.14
N ASP A 142 2.70 0.26 -8.03
CA ASP A 142 3.62 -0.21 -7.01
C ASP A 142 3.08 -1.47 -6.30
N GLU A 143 1.77 -1.52 -6.05
CA GLU A 143 1.10 -2.69 -5.49
C GLU A 143 1.16 -3.90 -6.44
N ILE A 144 0.91 -3.70 -7.74
CA ILE A 144 1.06 -4.76 -8.75
C ILE A 144 2.50 -5.28 -8.79
N LEU A 145 3.50 -4.40 -8.70
CA LEU A 145 4.91 -4.81 -8.67
C LEU A 145 5.22 -5.63 -7.41
N ARG A 146 4.68 -5.25 -6.25
CA ARG A 146 4.81 -6.00 -5.00
C ARG A 146 4.15 -7.37 -5.10
N LEU A 147 2.91 -7.44 -5.59
CA LEU A 147 2.17 -8.69 -5.78
C LEU A 147 2.89 -9.63 -6.76
N LYS A 148 3.47 -9.11 -7.85
CA LYS A 148 4.26 -9.90 -8.79
C LYS A 148 5.49 -10.53 -8.13
N ARG A 149 6.20 -9.80 -7.26
CA ARG A 149 7.32 -10.35 -6.48
C ARG A 149 6.85 -11.46 -5.55
N GLN A 150 5.79 -11.22 -4.79
CA GLN A 150 5.21 -12.22 -3.90
C GLN A 150 4.76 -13.49 -4.63
N TYR A 151 4.16 -13.33 -5.81
CA TYR A 151 3.78 -14.47 -6.66
C TYR A 151 4.99 -15.25 -7.14
N SER A 152 6.05 -14.56 -7.57
CA SER A 152 7.31 -15.21 -7.97
C SER A 152 7.94 -16.00 -6.82
N ASP A 153 7.96 -15.43 -5.62
CA ASP A 153 8.52 -16.10 -4.44
C ASP A 153 7.67 -17.32 -4.05
N LEU A 154 6.35 -17.19 -4.10
CA LEU A 154 5.43 -18.29 -3.84
C LEU A 154 5.58 -19.40 -4.87
N ALA A 155 5.73 -19.06 -6.16
CA ALA A 155 5.96 -20.02 -7.23
C ALA A 155 7.25 -20.83 -7.00
N ARG A 156 8.34 -20.19 -6.55
CA ARG A 156 9.58 -20.90 -6.19
C ARG A 156 9.37 -21.86 -5.03
N LYS A 157 8.71 -21.41 -3.96
CA LYS A 157 8.40 -22.28 -2.80
C LYS A 157 7.54 -23.47 -3.16
N VAL A 158 6.56 -23.29 -4.06
CA VAL A 158 5.74 -24.40 -4.55
C VAL A 158 6.58 -25.42 -5.30
N GLU A 159 7.56 -24.98 -6.08
CA GLU A 159 8.45 -25.89 -6.79
C GLU A 159 9.38 -26.65 -5.83
N GLU A 160 9.97 -25.96 -4.86
CA GLU A 160 10.76 -26.59 -3.78
C GLU A 160 9.94 -27.65 -3.02
N LEU A 161 8.67 -27.36 -2.71
CA LEU A 161 7.78 -28.32 -2.04
C LEU A 161 7.47 -29.55 -2.89
N LYS A 162 7.36 -29.39 -4.23
CA LYS A 162 7.16 -30.53 -5.13
C LYS A 162 8.39 -31.43 -5.18
N GLU A 163 9.58 -30.84 -5.25
CA GLU A 163 10.83 -31.59 -5.20
C GLU A 163 10.95 -32.37 -3.89
N LEU A 164 10.67 -31.71 -2.76
CA LEU A 164 10.68 -32.34 -1.44
C LEU A 164 9.65 -33.46 -1.33
N ALA A 165 8.44 -33.26 -1.86
CA ALA A 165 7.40 -34.29 -1.87
C ALA A 165 7.82 -35.53 -2.68
N LYS A 166 8.51 -35.33 -3.80
CA LYS A 166 9.06 -36.42 -4.61
C LYS A 166 10.14 -37.19 -3.85
N GLU A 167 11.04 -36.48 -3.16
CA GLU A 167 12.08 -37.11 -2.35
C GLU A 167 11.50 -37.91 -1.18
N VAL A 168 10.48 -37.38 -0.51
CA VAL A 168 9.76 -38.09 0.56
C VAL A 168 9.10 -39.36 0.03
N GLU A 169 8.49 -39.31 -1.15
CA GLU A 169 7.85 -40.49 -1.75
C GLU A 169 8.89 -41.56 -2.12
N GLU A 170 10.04 -41.16 -2.66
CA GLU A 170 11.15 -42.08 -2.96
C GLU A 170 11.72 -42.71 -1.68
N LEU A 171 11.92 -41.92 -0.63
CA LEU A 171 12.37 -42.42 0.68
C LEU A 171 11.36 -43.39 1.29
N ARG A 172 10.05 -43.08 1.20
CA ARG A 172 8.98 -44.00 1.64
C ARG A 172 9.04 -45.32 0.89
N GLY A 173 9.25 -45.29 -0.43
CA GLY A 173 9.44 -46.48 -1.24
C GLY A 173 10.62 -47.34 -0.76
N ARG A 174 11.79 -46.72 -0.57
CA ARG A 174 12.98 -47.42 -0.05
C ARG A 174 12.76 -48.02 1.34
N VAL A 175 12.10 -47.30 2.25
CA VAL A 175 11.75 -47.81 3.59
C VAL A 175 10.80 -49.00 3.47
N SER A 176 9.83 -48.96 2.57
CA SER A 176 8.90 -50.07 2.32
C SER A 176 9.61 -51.30 1.74
N GLU A 177 10.57 -51.12 0.84
CA GLU A 177 11.36 -52.23 0.28
C GLU A 177 12.28 -52.87 1.31
N LEU A 178 12.93 -52.03 2.13
CA LEU A 178 13.81 -52.50 3.21
C LEU A 178 13.03 -53.25 4.29
N SER A 179 11.86 -52.73 4.71
CA SER A 179 10.98 -53.43 5.66
C SER A 179 10.48 -54.76 5.10
N ALA A 180 10.01 -54.80 3.85
CA ALA A 180 9.59 -56.06 3.21
C ALA A 180 10.75 -57.07 3.03
N SER A 181 11.99 -56.59 2.89
CA SER A 181 13.18 -57.44 2.82
C SER A 181 13.58 -57.98 4.20
N LEU A 182 13.42 -57.19 5.26
CA LEU A 182 13.61 -57.61 6.64
C LEU A 182 12.58 -58.66 7.06
N GLU A 183 11.30 -58.44 6.76
CA GLU A 183 10.24 -59.42 7.01
C GLU A 183 10.51 -60.75 6.27
N ARG A 184 10.90 -60.69 4.99
CA ARG A 184 11.31 -61.90 4.25
C ARG A 184 12.51 -62.60 4.88
N ARG A 185 13.46 -61.85 5.43
CA ARG A 185 14.64 -62.42 6.10
C ARG A 185 14.30 -63.05 7.45
N GLU A 186 13.37 -62.47 8.20
CA GLU A 186 12.80 -63.08 9.41
C GLU A 186 12.03 -64.35 9.08
N VAL A 187 11.25 -64.38 7.99
CA VAL A 187 10.52 -65.58 7.54
C VAL A 187 11.47 -66.70 7.10
N ILE A 188 12.60 -66.37 6.45
CA ILE A 188 13.64 -67.36 6.10
C ILE A 188 14.40 -67.83 7.35
N SER A 189 14.59 -66.97 8.35
CA SER A 189 15.18 -67.37 9.64
C SER A 189 14.23 -68.19 10.53
N LEU A 190 12.91 -68.07 10.32
CA LEU A 190 11.85 -68.82 11.02
C LEU A 190 11.35 -70.05 10.25
N GLY A 191 11.82 -70.24 9.00
CA GLY A 191 11.54 -71.41 8.15
C GLY A 191 12.22 -72.71 8.61
N GLY A 192 12.44 -72.87 9.91
CA GLY A 192 13.17 -73.99 10.48
C GLY A 192 12.95 -74.26 11.96
N VAL A 193 11.87 -73.78 12.61
CA VAL A 193 11.43 -74.37 13.88
C VAL A 193 9.91 -74.32 13.96
N SER A 194 9.27 -75.45 13.62
CA SER A 194 7.92 -75.75 14.11
C SER A 194 8.04 -76.03 15.60
N VAL A 195 7.71 -75.03 16.44
CA VAL A 195 7.52 -75.24 17.87
C VAL A 195 6.21 -76.00 18.03
N ARG A 196 6.33 -77.32 17.95
CA ARG A 196 5.32 -78.25 18.46
C ARG A 196 5.39 -78.14 19.97
N GLU A 197 4.36 -77.59 20.59
CA GLU A 197 4.16 -77.65 22.04
C GLU A 197 4.38 -79.10 22.48
N LYS A 198 5.47 -79.34 23.21
CA LYS A 198 5.74 -80.60 23.87
C LYS A 198 5.82 -80.30 25.36
N GLU A 199 4.79 -80.80 26.01
CA GLU A 199 4.62 -81.04 27.44
C GLU A 199 5.95 -81.16 28.19
N GLU A 200 6.01 -80.46 29.33
CA GLU A 200 7.08 -80.52 30.31
C GLU A 200 7.22 -81.96 30.85
N ALA A 201 8.06 -82.75 30.19
CA ALA A 201 8.53 -84.00 30.74
C ALA A 201 9.63 -83.70 31.77
N THR A 202 9.30 -83.86 33.05
CA THR A 202 10.27 -83.91 34.15
C THR A 202 11.34 -84.97 33.85
N VAL A 203 12.55 -84.54 33.51
CA VAL A 203 13.68 -85.43 33.21
C VAL A 203 14.21 -86.03 34.51
N SER A 204 13.88 -87.30 34.76
CA SER A 204 14.58 -88.12 35.76
C SER A 204 15.84 -88.71 35.14
N ILE A 205 16.98 -88.54 35.80
CA ILE A 205 18.28 -89.05 35.33
C ILE A 205 18.26 -90.59 35.44
N PRO A 206 18.52 -91.36 34.36
CA PRO A 206 18.63 -92.82 34.44
C PRO A 206 19.88 -93.24 35.23
N ASN A 207 19.85 -94.42 35.83
CA ASN A 207 20.93 -94.97 36.65
C ASN A 207 22.28 -94.97 35.90
N LYS A 208 23.38 -94.71 36.64
CA LYS A 208 24.77 -94.53 36.13
C LYS A 208 25.29 -95.63 35.20
N GLU A 209 24.66 -96.80 35.17
CA GLU A 209 25.07 -97.96 34.37
C GLU A 209 24.65 -97.85 32.89
N GLU A 210 23.60 -97.10 32.56
CA GLU A 210 23.12 -96.89 31.19
C GLU A 210 23.86 -95.76 30.45
N LEU A 211 24.70 -95.01 31.15
CA LEU A 211 25.53 -93.98 30.54
C LEU A 211 26.81 -94.58 29.95
N PRO A 212 27.23 -94.15 28.75
CA PRO A 212 28.52 -94.51 28.17
C PRO A 212 29.67 -94.24 29.16
N SER A 213 30.68 -95.12 29.16
CA SER A 213 31.74 -95.13 30.19
C SER A 213 32.46 -93.79 30.39
N TYR A 214 32.61 -92.99 29.34
CA TYR A 214 33.26 -91.67 29.37
C TYR A 214 32.39 -90.55 29.95
N LEU A 215 31.08 -90.77 30.16
CA LEU A 215 30.16 -89.78 30.74
C LEU A 215 29.85 -90.04 32.22
N ARG A 216 30.22 -91.20 32.77
CA ARG A 216 29.87 -91.60 34.15
C ARG A 216 30.51 -90.73 35.22
N ASP A 217 31.72 -90.25 34.95
CA ASP A 217 32.53 -89.47 35.88
C ASP A 217 32.59 -87.98 35.50
N ASN A 218 31.64 -87.50 34.69
CA ASN A 218 31.62 -86.10 34.28
C ASN A 218 31.06 -85.21 35.42
N PRO A 219 31.88 -84.31 36.01
CA PRO A 219 31.47 -83.47 37.13
C PRO A 219 30.36 -82.47 36.78
N TRP A 220 30.18 -82.14 35.49
CA TRP A 220 29.17 -81.18 35.03
C TRP A 220 27.75 -81.73 35.08
N LEU A 221 27.56 -83.06 35.11
CA LEU A 221 26.22 -83.67 35.23
C LEU A 221 25.51 -83.28 36.53
N GLN A 222 26.26 -83.12 37.63
CA GLN A 222 25.70 -82.66 38.89
C GLN A 222 25.33 -81.17 38.86
N VAL A 223 26.12 -80.36 38.16
CA VAL A 223 25.86 -78.92 38.02
C VAL A 223 24.62 -78.67 37.16
N LEU A 224 24.51 -79.40 36.04
CA LEU A 224 23.38 -79.26 35.11
C LEU A 224 22.07 -79.80 35.70
N SER A 225 22.11 -80.91 36.43
CA SER A 225 20.92 -81.45 37.10
C SER A 225 20.38 -80.55 38.21
N ARG A 226 21.25 -79.80 38.90
CA ARG A 226 20.81 -78.79 39.88
C ARG A 226 20.20 -77.56 39.21
N ARG A 227 20.82 -77.07 38.13
CA ARG A 227 20.34 -75.87 37.42
C ARG A 227 18.99 -76.08 36.75
N GLY A 228 18.66 -77.30 36.34
CA GLY A 228 17.34 -77.66 35.79
C GLY A 228 16.20 -77.67 36.81
N LYS A 229 16.47 -77.54 38.12
CA LYS A 229 15.46 -77.50 39.19
C LYS A 229 15.19 -76.11 39.75
N GLU A 230 15.93 -75.09 39.34
CA GLU A 230 15.82 -73.69 39.81
C GLU A 230 15.06 -72.78 38.85
N ARG A 231 14.15 -73.32 38.04
CA ARG A 231 13.15 -72.55 37.30
C ARG A 231 11.78 -73.19 37.45
#